data_AF-A0A410P6T3-F1
#
_entry.id   AF-A0A410P6T3-F1
#
_cell.length_a   1.000
_cell.length_b   1.000
_cell.length_c   1.000
_cell.angle_alpha   90.00
_cell.angle_beta   90.00
_cell.angle_gamma   90.00
#
_symmetry.space_group_name_H-M   'P 1'
#
loop_
_entity.id
_entity.type
_entity.pdbx_description
1 polymer ?
#
loop_
_entity_poly.entity_id
_entity_poly.type
_entity_poly.pdbx_seq_one_letter_code
_entity_poly.pdbx_strand_id
1 'polypeptide(L)' 'MSRNVTLNIGDTIKYSGDSTGIIENIRVISTGNYIEQYEYNGNDEDIVLTLKNDHGVTSLWLKDMVVSKVL' A
#
# COMPACT_ATOMS: atom_id res chain seq x y z
N MET A 1 8.99 5.63 -18.97
CA MET A 1 8.25 6.75 -18.36
C MET A 1 7.53 6.20 -17.14
N SER A 2 7.89 6.64 -15.93
CA SER A 2 7.13 6.31 -14.73
C SER A 2 5.81 7.08 -14.76
N ARG A 3 4.70 6.38 -14.51
CA ARG A 3 3.39 7.01 -14.38
C ARG A 3 3.12 7.20 -12.89
N ASN A 4 2.96 8.44 -12.47
CA ASN A 4 2.49 8.72 -11.11
C ASN A 4 1.02 8.32 -11.02
N VAL A 5 0.66 7.57 -9.99
CA VAL A 5 -0.72 7.16 -9.70
C VAL A 5 -1.06 7.68 -8.31
N THR A 6 -2.19 8.37 -8.20
CA THR A 6 -2.76 8.79 -6.92
C THR A 6 -3.74 7.72 -6.45
N LEU A 7 -3.61 7.29 -5.20
CA LEU A 7 -4.52 6.36 -4.55
C LEU A 7 -5.35 7.11 -3.51
N ASN A 8 -6.67 6.97 -3.56
CA ASN A 8 -7.58 7.57 -2.59
C ASN A 8 -8.38 6.50 -1.84
N ILE A 9 -8.76 6.81 -0.60
CA ILE A 9 -9.75 6.01 0.11
C ILE A 9 -11.08 6.11 -0.65
N GLY A 10 -11.73 4.97 -0.89
CA GLY A 10 -12.94 4.85 -1.70
C GLY A 10 -12.68 4.46 -3.16
N ASP A 11 -11.44 4.50 -3.64
CA ASP A 11 -11.12 4.04 -4.99
C ASP A 11 -11.28 2.51 -5.09
N THR A 12 -11.87 2.06 -6.20
CA THR A 12 -11.91 0.64 -6.55
C THR A 12 -10.65 0.29 -7.34
N ILE A 13 -9.89 -0.68 -6.86
CA ILE A 13 -8.71 -1.19 -7.55
C ILE A 13 -8.86 -2.67 -7.90
N LYS A 14 -8.24 -3.07 -9.01
CA LYS A 14 -8.09 -4.48 -9.41
C LYS A 14 -6.77 -5.01 -8.87
N TYR A 15 -6.80 -6.13 -8.16
CA TYR A 15 -5.62 -6.75 -7.56
C TYR A 15 -5.72 -8.28 -7.67
N SER A 16 -4.65 -8.94 -8.13
CA SER A 16 -4.58 -10.40 -8.33
C SER A 16 -5.71 -11.01 -9.20
N GLY A 17 -5.41 -11.25 -10.48
CA GLY A 17 -6.38 -11.80 -11.42
C GLY A 17 -7.57 -10.84 -11.60
N ASP A 18 -8.79 -11.33 -11.45
CA ASP A 18 -10.04 -10.56 -11.60
C ASP A 18 -10.58 -9.98 -10.28
N SER A 19 -9.84 -10.06 -9.18
CA SER A 19 -10.33 -9.53 -7.90
C SER A 19 -10.32 -8.00 -7.90
N THR A 20 -11.38 -7.42 -7.39
CA THR A 20 -11.52 -5.98 -7.18
C THR A 20 -11.84 -5.69 -5.73
N GLY A 21 -11.38 -4.54 -5.23
CA GLY A 21 -11.67 -4.11 -3.87
C GLY A 21 -11.61 -2.61 -3.73
N ILE A 22 -12.39 -2.10 -2.79
CA ILE A 22 -12.45 -0.69 -2.44
C ILE A 22 -11.36 -0.42 -1.39
N ILE A 23 -10.54 0.60 -1.59
CA ILE A 23 -9.54 1.04 -0.61
C ILE A 23 -10.27 1.64 0.60
N GLU A 24 -10.21 0.98 1.75
CA GLU A 24 -10.75 1.51 3.02
C GLU A 24 -9.67 2.25 3.83
N ASN A 25 -8.41 1.85 3.70
CA ASN A 25 -7.30 2.45 4.43
C ASN A 25 -6.01 2.40 3.60
N ILE A 26 -5.19 3.43 3.71
CA ILE A 26 -3.84 3.51 3.13
C ILE A 26 -2.87 3.75 4.28
N ARG A 27 -1.94 2.82 4.49
CA ARG A 27 -0.88 2.95 5.49
C ARG A 27 0.47 3.00 4.78
N VAL A 28 1.20 4.09 4.99
CA VAL A 28 2.60 4.22 4.56
C VAL A 28 3.49 3.65 5.67
N ILE A 29 4.43 2.79 5.30
CA ILE A 29 5.40 2.15 6.17
C ILE A 29 6.77 2.63 5.72
N SER A 30 7.25 3.73 6.30
CA SER A 30 8.48 4.41 5.87
C SER A 30 9.78 3.82 6.42
N THR A 31 9.70 2.87 7.35
CA THR A 31 10.80 1.99 7.75
C THR A 31 10.13 0.84 8.47
N GLY A 32 10.05 -0.33 7.84
CA GLY A 32 9.42 -1.49 8.44
C GLY A 32 10.26 -1.99 9.59
N ASN A 33 9.72 -1.96 10.81
CA ASN A 33 10.19 -2.77 11.91
C ASN A 33 9.28 -2.70 13.17
N TYR A 34 8.79 -3.86 13.64
CA TYR A 34 8.58 -4.10 15.07
C TYR A 34 9.76 -4.98 15.52
N ILE A 35 10.56 -4.55 16.49
CA ILE A 35 11.82 -5.25 16.83
C ILE A 35 12.30 -4.94 18.23
N GLU A 36 13.06 -5.86 18.84
CA GLU A 36 14.06 -5.47 19.84
C GLU A 36 15.37 -5.00 19.19
N GLN A 37 15.72 -5.43 17.96
CA GLN A 37 16.82 -4.83 17.17
C GLN A 37 16.78 -5.21 15.69
N TYR A 38 16.97 -4.25 14.77
CA TYR A 38 17.59 -4.42 13.45
C TYR A 38 18.09 -3.08 12.90
N GLU A 39 19.19 -3.18 12.15
CA GLU A 39 19.81 -2.12 11.35
C GLU A 39 19.42 -2.31 9.87
N TYR A 40 18.91 -1.27 9.23
CA TYR A 40 18.55 -1.26 7.80
C TYR A 40 18.93 0.08 7.16
N ASN A 41 19.56 0.02 5.97
CA ASN A 41 20.14 1.13 5.22
C ASN A 41 19.48 1.26 3.81
N GLY A 42 18.22 1.69 3.74
CA GLY A 42 17.52 1.93 2.48
C GLY A 42 16.27 2.81 2.65
N ASN A 43 16.05 3.75 1.73
CA ASN A 43 15.13 4.89 1.86
C ASN A 43 13.75 4.67 1.19
N ASP A 44 13.30 3.43 1.01
CA ASP A 44 12.08 3.14 0.25
C ASP A 44 10.89 2.85 1.19
N GLU A 45 9.83 3.64 1.08
CA GLU A 45 8.61 3.51 1.89
C GLU A 45 7.65 2.47 1.26
N ASP A 46 7.25 1.44 2.01
CA ASP A 46 6.23 0.47 1.57
C ASP A 46 4.81 1.03 1.81
N ILE A 47 3.81 0.59 1.02
CA ILE A 47 2.39 0.88 1.28
C ILE A 47 1.63 -0.41 1.57
N VAL A 48 0.76 -0.37 2.59
CA VAL A 48 -0.29 -1.37 2.80
C VAL A 48 -1.65 -0.75 2.56
N LEU A 49 -2.39 -1.32 1.62
CA LEU A 49 -3.79 -1.00 1.36
C LEU A 49 -4.68 -2.01 2.06
N THR A 50 -5.63 -1.53 2.86
CA THR A 50 -6.75 -2.37 3.32
C THR A 50 -7.86 -2.27 2.29
N LEU A 51 -8.22 -3.41 1.72
CA LEU A 51 -9.20 -3.53 0.66
C LEU A 51 -10.42 -4.30 1.16
N LYS A 52 -11.60 -3.80 0.84
CA LYS A 52 -12.86 -4.51 1.08
C LYS A 52 -13.47 -4.96 -0.24
N ASN A 53 -13.89 -6.21 -0.26
CA ASN A 53 -14.62 -6.82 -1.36
C ASN A 53 -15.78 -7.68 -0.82
N ASP A 54 -16.51 -8.31 -1.74
CA ASP A 54 -17.66 -9.17 -1.40
C ASP A 54 -17.27 -10.41 -0.58
N HIS A 55 -15.98 -10.75 -0.55
CA HIS A 55 -15.42 -11.88 0.19
C HIS A 55 -14.83 -11.47 1.54
N GLY A 56 -14.83 -10.17 1.90
CA GLY A 56 -14.35 -9.65 3.16
C GLY A 56 -13.26 -8.58 3.02
N VAL A 57 -12.38 -8.52 4.01
CA VAL A 57 -11.29 -7.54 4.08
C VAL A 57 -9.96 -8.24 3.85
N THR A 58 -9.10 -7.65 3.02
CA THR A 58 -7.75 -8.13 2.76
C THR A 58 -6.73 -6.99 2.77
N SER A 59 -5.45 -7.35 2.89
CA SER A 59 -4.34 -6.39 2.87
C SER A 59 -3.47 -6.60 1.64
N LEU A 60 -3.32 -5.57 0.81
CA LEU A 60 -2.44 -5.56 -0.35
C LEU A 60 -1.17 -4.78 -0.01
N TRP A 61 -0.02 -5.44 -0.14
CA TRP A 61 1.30 -4.84 0.06
C TRP A 61 1.86 -4.38 -1.27
N LEU A 62 2.20 -3.09 -1.36
CA LEU A 62 2.90 -2.49 -2.48
C LEU A 62 4.32 -2.17 -1.99
N LYS A 63 5.31 -2.79 -2.63
CA LYS A 63 6.73 -2.69 -2.27
C LYS A 63 7.51 -2.00 -3.37
N ASP A 64 8.69 -1.48 -3.02
CA ASP A 64 9.64 -0.86 -3.95
C ASP A 64 9.01 0.30 -4.76
N MET A 65 8.15 1.10 -4.11
CA MET A 65 7.48 2.25 -4.73
C MET A 65 7.94 3.56 -4.08
N VAL A 66 8.16 4.59 -4.90
CA VAL A 66 8.35 5.95 -4.39
C VAL A 66 6.98 6.53 -4.05
N VAL A 67 6.79 6.90 -2.79
CA VAL A 67 5.53 7.38 -2.25
C VAL A 67 5.67 8.82 -1.81
N SER A 68 4.63 9.61 -2.02
CA SER A 68 4.53 10.96 -1.48
C SER A 68 3.09 11.26 -1.14
N LYS A 69 2.84 11.85 0.04
CA LYS A 69 1.52 12.37 0.39
C LYS A 69 1.22 13.59 -0.47
N VAL A 70 0.07 13.59 -1.14
CA VAL A 70 -0.47 14.78 -1.83
C VAL A 70 -1.14 15.66 -0.76
N LEU A 71 -0.69 16.92 -0.65
CA LEU A 71 -1.21 17.94 0.27
C LEU A 71 -2.37 18.72 -0.35
#